data_AF-A0A529NBE7-F1
#
_entry.id   AF-A0A529NBE7-F1
#
_cell.length_a   1.000
_cell.length_b   1.000
_cell.length_c   1.000
_cell.angle_alpha   90.00
_cell.angle_beta   90.00
_cell.angle_gamma   90.00
#
_symmetry.space_group_name_H-M   'P 1'
#
loop_
_entity.id
_entity.type
_entity.pdbx_description
1 polymer ?
#
loop_
_entity_poly.entity_id
_entity_poly.type
_entity_poly.pdbx_seq_one_letter_code
_entity_poly.pdbx_strand_id
1 'polypeptide(L)'
;THEFKVRSGSTGPDVIDIGALYSTTGAFTYDPGFTSTASCESAITFIDGDAGILLHRGYPIDQLAEHGDFLEVCYLLLYGELPTKAQKEDFDYRVTRHTMVHEQMSRFFTGFRRDAHPMAVMCGVVGALSAFYHDSTDISDPYQRMVASMRLIAKMPT
;
A
#
# COMPACT_ATOMS: atom_id res chain seq x y z
N THR A 1 10.86 5.60 38.98
CA THR A 1 11.43 5.31 37.65
C THR A 1 10.58 4.22 37.04
N HIS A 2 10.16 4.37 35.78
CA HIS A 2 9.39 3.36 35.05
C HIS A 2 10.28 2.77 33.96
N GLU A 3 10.25 1.45 33.81
CA GLU A 3 10.99 0.76 32.75
C GLU A 3 10.04 0.45 31.60
N PHE A 4 10.47 0.74 30.38
CA PHE A 4 9.75 0.42 29.15
C PHE A 4 10.56 -0.57 28.32
N LYS A 5 9.87 -1.49 27.64
CA LYS A 5 10.52 -2.48 26.79
C LYS A 5 11.03 -1.81 25.53
N VAL A 6 12.27 -2.10 25.16
CA VAL A 6 12.82 -1.73 23.85
C VAL A 6 12.53 -2.86 22.86
N ARG A 7 12.07 -2.51 21.66
CA ARG A 7 11.88 -3.43 20.54
C ARG A 7 12.85 -3.05 19.43
N SER A 8 13.52 -4.05 18.87
CA SER A 8 14.43 -3.89 17.74
C SER A 8 13.77 -4.36 16.45
N GLY A 9 13.97 -3.63 15.38
CA GLY A 9 13.65 -4.08 14.03
C GLY A 9 14.72 -5.00 13.46
N SER A 10 14.47 -5.60 12.30
CA SER A 10 15.51 -6.26 11.50
C SER A 10 16.55 -5.25 10.97
N THR A 11 16.09 -4.03 10.72
CA THR A 11 16.86 -2.87 10.24
C THR A 11 16.28 -1.60 10.86
N GLY A 12 17.07 -0.53 10.92
CA GLY A 12 16.66 0.76 11.47
C GLY A 12 16.84 0.89 13.00
N PRO A 13 16.38 2.01 13.59
CA PRO A 13 16.53 2.29 15.00
C PRO A 13 15.60 1.44 15.87
N ASP A 14 16.02 1.21 17.12
CA ASP A 14 15.18 0.61 18.15
C ASP A 14 14.02 1.54 18.55
N VAL A 15 12.89 0.96 18.93
CA VAL A 15 11.71 1.69 19.40
C VAL A 15 11.38 1.36 20.84
N ILE A 16 10.87 2.34 21.58
CA ILE A 16 10.42 2.16 22.96
C ILE A 16 8.93 1.85 22.94
N ASP A 17 8.54 0.72 23.53
CA ASP A 17 7.13 0.34 23.65
C ASP A 17 6.45 1.18 24.74
N ILE A 18 5.59 2.10 24.31
CA ILE A 18 4.81 2.99 25.17
C ILE A 18 3.35 2.54 25.34
N GLY A 19 3.00 1.30 24.98
CA GLY A 19 1.61 0.79 25.08
C GLY A 19 1.03 0.85 26.49
N ALA A 20 1.88 0.70 27.52
CA ALA A 20 1.48 0.78 28.93
C ALA A 20 1.80 2.14 29.60
N LEU A 21 2.22 3.15 28.82
CA LEU A 21 2.71 4.44 29.33
C LEU A 21 1.68 5.15 30.21
N TYR A 22 0.44 5.29 29.73
CA TYR A 22 -0.60 6.00 30.47
C TYR A 22 -0.95 5.28 31.78
N SER A 23 -1.11 3.94 31.74
CA SER A 23 -1.44 3.16 32.93
C SER A 23 -0.35 3.16 34.00
N THR A 24 0.91 3.36 33.62
CA THR A 24 2.04 3.39 34.57
C THR A 24 2.37 4.79 35.06
N THR A 25 2.24 5.82 34.23
CA THR A 25 2.74 7.16 34.52
C THR A 25 1.66 8.22 34.70
N GLY A 26 0.42 7.96 34.23
CA GLY A 26 -0.64 8.97 34.15
C GLY A 26 -0.36 10.07 33.12
N ALA A 27 0.63 9.90 32.25
CA ALA A 27 1.05 10.88 31.24
C ALA A 27 0.90 10.33 29.81
N PHE A 28 0.79 11.24 28.85
CA PHE A 28 0.80 10.95 27.41
C PHE A 28 2.08 11.50 26.76
N THR A 29 2.45 10.94 25.62
CA THR A 29 3.43 11.57 24.72
C THR A 29 2.79 12.75 24.00
N TYR A 30 3.59 13.78 23.72
CA TYR A 30 3.16 14.92 22.92
C TYR A 30 4.13 15.05 21.74
N ASP A 31 3.70 14.55 20.58
CA ASP A 31 4.47 14.53 19.32
C ASP A 31 3.57 14.91 18.14
N PRO A 32 3.21 16.20 18.00
CA PRO A 32 2.40 16.67 16.88
C PRO A 32 3.17 16.46 15.57
N GLY A 33 2.68 15.54 14.74
CA GLY A 33 3.32 15.19 13.46
C GLY A 33 4.00 13.82 13.44
N PHE A 34 3.97 13.06 14.55
CA PHE A 34 4.55 11.71 14.64
C PHE A 34 6.03 11.65 14.24
N THR A 35 6.80 12.69 14.58
CA THR A 35 8.21 12.79 14.18
C THR A 35 9.09 11.75 14.86
N SER A 36 8.71 11.33 16.06
CA SER A 36 9.48 10.42 16.91
C SER A 36 8.67 9.17 17.28
N THR A 37 7.51 8.97 16.64
CA THR A 37 6.56 7.92 16.99
C THR A 37 6.43 6.91 15.86
N ALA A 38 6.87 5.66 16.10
CA ALA A 38 6.62 4.54 15.21
C ALA A 38 5.18 3.99 15.44
N SER A 39 4.31 4.12 14.45
CA SER A 39 2.88 3.77 14.56
C SER A 39 2.54 2.33 14.15
N CYS A 40 3.36 1.70 13.32
CA CYS A 40 3.13 0.35 12.83
C CYS A 40 4.43 -0.46 12.68
N GLU A 41 4.26 -1.77 12.63
CA GLU A 41 5.30 -2.71 12.22
C GLU A 41 5.10 -3.05 10.75
N SER A 42 6.16 -2.97 9.94
CA SER A 42 6.09 -3.22 8.50
C SER A 42 7.33 -3.95 8.02
N ALA A 43 7.13 -4.86 7.06
CA ALA A 43 8.18 -5.58 6.36
C ALA A 43 8.16 -5.28 4.85
N ILE A 44 7.57 -4.15 4.44
CA ILE A 44 7.35 -3.80 3.02
C ILE A 44 8.50 -2.96 2.47
N THR A 45 8.78 -1.82 3.08
CA THR A 45 9.78 -0.85 2.60
C THR A 45 10.62 -0.37 3.76
N PHE A 46 11.95 -0.33 3.57
CA PHE A 46 12.89 0.29 4.49
C PHE A 46 13.49 1.54 3.85
N ILE A 47 13.63 2.61 4.64
CA ILE A 47 14.17 3.89 4.20
C ILE A 47 15.17 4.37 5.24
N ASP A 48 16.38 4.67 4.78
CA ASP A 48 17.39 5.41 5.54
C ASP A 48 17.69 6.72 4.79
N GLY A 49 17.19 7.82 5.33
CA GLY A 49 17.36 9.14 4.72
C GLY A 49 18.78 9.68 4.79
N ASP A 50 19.55 9.31 5.80
CA ASP A 50 20.92 9.79 6.02
C ASP A 50 21.89 9.06 5.09
N ALA A 51 21.71 7.74 4.95
CA ALA A 51 22.50 6.92 4.02
C ALA A 51 21.97 6.94 2.58
N GLY A 52 20.76 7.49 2.35
CA GLY A 52 20.11 7.51 1.03
C GLY A 52 19.69 6.12 0.54
N ILE A 53 19.32 5.22 1.46
CA ILE A 53 18.96 3.83 1.14
C ILE A 53 17.43 3.70 1.07
N LEU A 54 16.94 3.09 -0.02
CA LEU A 54 15.55 2.69 -0.19
C LEU A 54 15.49 1.23 -0.62
N LEU A 55 14.86 0.38 0.21
CA LEU A 55 14.71 -1.04 -0.05
C LEU A 55 13.23 -1.42 -0.11
N HIS A 56 12.80 -2.15 -1.15
CA HIS A 56 11.50 -2.83 -1.19
C HIS A 56 11.71 -4.32 -0.93
N ARG A 57 11.13 -4.84 0.16
CA ARG A 57 11.32 -6.23 0.62
C ARG A 57 12.80 -6.64 0.74
N GLY A 58 13.68 -5.68 1.03
CA GLY A 58 15.14 -5.88 1.11
C GLY A 58 15.90 -5.67 -0.20
N TYR A 59 15.22 -5.51 -1.34
CA TYR A 59 15.85 -5.23 -2.63
C TYR A 59 16.08 -3.73 -2.82
N PRO A 60 17.31 -3.30 -3.19
CA PRO A 60 17.61 -1.91 -3.50
C PRO A 60 16.76 -1.37 -4.67
N ILE A 61 16.28 -0.14 -4.55
CA ILE A 61 15.39 0.48 -5.54
C ILE A 61 16.04 0.63 -6.92
N ASP A 62 17.33 0.89 -6.98
CA ASP A 62 18.15 0.99 -8.18
C ASP A 62 18.12 -0.32 -8.98
N GLN A 63 18.26 -1.47 -8.29
CA GLN A 63 18.17 -2.78 -8.95
C GLN A 63 16.77 -3.05 -9.48
N LEU A 64 15.73 -2.69 -8.73
CA LEU A 64 14.35 -2.86 -9.17
C LEU A 64 14.00 -1.95 -10.34
N ALA A 65 14.54 -0.74 -10.38
CA ALA A 65 14.32 0.22 -11.46
C ALA A 65 15.06 -0.14 -12.75
N GLU A 66 16.29 -0.68 -12.66
CA GLU A 66 17.09 -1.06 -13.82
C GLU A 66 16.71 -2.41 -14.42
N HIS A 67 16.27 -3.37 -13.60
CA HIS A 67 16.07 -4.76 -14.01
C HIS A 67 14.63 -5.26 -13.87
N GLY A 68 13.82 -4.62 -13.04
CA GLY A 68 12.45 -5.05 -12.77
C GLY A 68 11.42 -4.42 -13.70
N ASP A 69 10.26 -5.06 -13.81
CA ASP A 69 9.06 -4.48 -14.39
C ASP A 69 8.08 -3.98 -13.32
N PHE A 70 7.19 -3.05 -13.67
CA PHE A 70 6.18 -2.50 -12.76
C PHE A 70 5.32 -3.61 -12.13
N LEU A 71 4.86 -4.58 -12.92
CA LEU A 71 4.03 -5.67 -12.41
C LEU A 71 4.80 -6.64 -11.50
N GLU A 72 6.10 -6.86 -11.76
CA GLU A 72 6.97 -7.62 -10.85
C GLU A 72 7.15 -6.92 -9.51
N VAL A 73 7.35 -5.59 -9.53
CA VAL A 73 7.45 -4.80 -8.29
C VAL A 73 6.11 -4.79 -7.54
N CYS A 74 4.97 -4.68 -8.24
CA CYS A 74 3.66 -4.84 -7.60
C CYS A 74 3.51 -6.21 -6.93
N TYR A 75 3.93 -7.28 -7.61
CA TYR A 75 3.92 -8.62 -7.04
C TYR A 75 4.80 -8.72 -5.79
N LEU A 76 6.04 -8.21 -5.87
CA LEU A 76 6.98 -8.16 -4.76
C LEU A 76 6.40 -7.45 -3.52
N LEU A 77 5.78 -6.29 -3.72
CA LEU A 77 5.21 -5.52 -2.62
C LEU A 77 4.02 -6.23 -1.98
N LEU A 78 3.15 -6.84 -2.79
CA LEU A 78 1.96 -7.56 -2.31
C LEU A 78 2.31 -8.88 -1.61
N TYR A 79 3.20 -9.68 -2.18
CA TYR A 79 3.45 -11.06 -1.76
C TYR A 79 4.73 -11.26 -0.97
N GLY A 80 5.66 -10.31 -1.01
CA GLY A 80 6.89 -10.31 -0.22
C GLY A 80 8.12 -10.87 -0.92
N GLU A 81 7.95 -11.59 -2.02
CA GLU A 81 9.04 -12.20 -2.79
C GLU A 81 8.90 -11.89 -4.28
N LEU A 82 10.01 -11.97 -5.01
CA LEU A 82 10.00 -11.85 -6.47
C LEU A 82 9.27 -13.04 -7.10
N PRO A 83 8.44 -12.81 -8.13
CA PRO A 83 7.68 -13.89 -8.75
C PRO A 83 8.60 -14.84 -9.53
N THR A 84 8.27 -16.13 -9.51
CA THR A 84 8.75 -17.06 -10.53
C THR A 84 8.12 -16.75 -11.89
N LYS A 85 8.71 -17.24 -12.99
CA LYS A 85 8.16 -17.01 -14.35
C LYS A 85 6.67 -17.39 -14.47
N ALA A 86 6.28 -18.54 -13.91
CA ALA A 86 4.88 -18.99 -13.94
C ALA A 86 3.96 -18.09 -13.11
N GLN A 87 4.42 -17.60 -11.95
CA GLN A 87 3.66 -16.66 -11.12
C GLN A 87 3.50 -15.30 -11.79
N LYS A 88 4.55 -14.82 -12.48
CA LYS A 88 4.50 -13.58 -13.25
C LYS A 88 3.47 -13.69 -14.38
N GLU A 89 3.53 -14.75 -15.17
CA GLU A 89 2.58 -14.98 -16.27
C GLU A 89 1.12 -15.04 -15.78
N ASP A 90 0.86 -15.72 -14.65
CA ASP A 90 -0.48 -15.71 -14.03
C ASP A 90 -0.90 -14.31 -13.56
N PHE A 91 0.01 -13.59 -12.90
CA PHE A 91 -0.27 -12.26 -12.38
C PHE A 91 -0.57 -11.27 -13.51
N ASP A 92 0.26 -11.23 -14.53
CA ASP A 92 0.10 -10.37 -15.70
C ASP A 92 -1.22 -10.68 -16.42
N TYR A 93 -1.53 -11.97 -16.60
CA TYR A 93 -2.79 -12.40 -17.20
C TYR A 93 -4.00 -11.94 -16.40
N ARG A 94 -3.95 -12.08 -15.07
CA ARG A 94 -5.04 -11.67 -14.18
C ARG A 94 -5.23 -10.15 -14.18
N VAL A 95 -4.16 -9.38 -14.12
CA VAL A 95 -4.22 -7.91 -14.17
C VAL A 95 -4.79 -7.46 -15.53
N THR A 96 -4.27 -7.99 -16.63
CA THR A 96 -4.68 -7.62 -17.99
C THR A 96 -6.18 -7.88 -18.22
N ARG A 97 -6.73 -8.98 -17.69
CA ARG A 97 -8.16 -9.29 -17.80
C ARG A 97 -9.08 -8.41 -16.96
N HIS A 98 -8.56 -7.70 -15.98
CA HIS A 98 -9.35 -6.81 -15.11
C HIS A 98 -9.23 -5.33 -15.48
N THR A 99 -8.54 -4.98 -16.57
CA THR A 99 -8.34 -3.59 -17.02
C THR A 99 -9.64 -2.90 -17.42
N MET A 100 -10.58 -3.61 -18.05
CA MET A 100 -11.84 -3.02 -18.50
C MET A 100 -12.71 -2.59 -17.30
N VAL A 101 -13.14 -1.34 -17.32
CA VAL A 101 -14.11 -0.78 -16.37
C VAL A 101 -15.53 -1.02 -16.85
N HIS A 102 -16.49 -1.07 -15.91
CA HIS A 102 -17.90 -1.24 -16.25
C HIS A 102 -18.38 -0.04 -17.11
N GLU A 103 -19.19 -0.26 -18.15
CA GLU A 103 -19.60 0.82 -19.08
C GLU A 103 -20.33 1.99 -18.38
N GLN A 104 -21.06 1.69 -17.30
CA GLN A 104 -21.70 2.72 -16.48
C GLN A 104 -20.68 3.66 -15.81
N MET A 105 -19.45 3.20 -15.57
CA MET A 105 -18.35 4.06 -15.10
C MET A 105 -17.96 5.08 -16.16
N SER A 106 -17.89 4.69 -17.45
CA SER A 106 -17.63 5.64 -18.54
C SER A 106 -18.70 6.73 -18.61
N ARG A 107 -19.95 6.41 -18.28
CA ARG A 107 -21.03 7.41 -18.15
C ARG A 107 -20.86 8.28 -16.91
N PHE A 108 -20.36 7.74 -15.80
CA PHE A 108 -20.07 8.50 -14.59
C PHE A 108 -19.05 9.63 -14.85
N PHE A 109 -18.03 9.38 -15.68
CA PHE A 109 -17.10 10.43 -16.11
C PHE A 109 -17.78 11.62 -16.79
N THR A 110 -18.88 11.39 -17.54
CA THR A 110 -19.63 12.46 -18.21
C THR A 110 -20.43 13.35 -17.25
N GLY A 111 -20.58 12.93 -15.99
CA GLY A 111 -21.21 13.74 -14.95
C GLY A 111 -20.33 14.88 -14.43
N PHE A 112 -19.02 14.83 -14.65
CA PHE A 112 -18.11 15.92 -14.30
C PHE A 112 -18.14 17.02 -15.35
N ARG A 113 -17.89 18.27 -14.93
CA ARG A 113 -17.64 19.35 -15.88
C ARG A 113 -16.37 19.07 -16.67
N ARG A 114 -16.33 19.51 -17.94
CA ARG A 114 -15.18 19.32 -18.83
C ARG A 114 -13.91 20.03 -18.36
N ASP A 115 -14.03 21.02 -17.50
CA ASP A 115 -12.93 21.81 -16.91
C ASP A 115 -12.55 21.34 -15.49
N ALA A 116 -13.06 20.19 -15.03
CA ALA A 116 -12.71 19.66 -13.73
C ALA A 116 -11.24 19.22 -13.68
N HIS A 117 -10.58 19.49 -12.55
CA HIS A 117 -9.19 19.09 -12.35
C HIS A 117 -9.08 17.55 -12.35
N PRO A 118 -8.14 16.94 -13.10
CA PRO A 118 -8.04 15.48 -13.23
C PRO A 118 -7.97 14.74 -11.89
N MET A 119 -7.25 15.28 -10.90
CA MET A 119 -7.21 14.68 -9.55
C MET A 119 -8.58 14.63 -8.86
N ALA A 120 -9.43 15.65 -9.04
CA ALA A 120 -10.76 15.65 -8.44
C ALA A 120 -11.66 14.57 -9.09
N VAL A 121 -11.54 14.42 -10.42
CA VAL A 121 -12.24 13.37 -11.17
C VAL A 121 -11.74 11.99 -10.72
N MET A 122 -10.43 11.79 -10.64
CA MET A 122 -9.81 10.54 -10.18
C MET A 122 -10.28 10.15 -8.78
N CYS A 123 -10.23 11.07 -7.80
CA CYS A 123 -10.72 10.80 -6.45
C CYS A 123 -12.20 10.41 -6.42
N GLY A 124 -13.04 11.09 -7.19
CA GLY A 124 -14.47 10.78 -7.28
C GLY A 124 -14.74 9.40 -7.90
N VAL A 125 -14.05 9.07 -8.99
CA VAL A 125 -14.20 7.80 -9.70
C VAL A 125 -13.69 6.62 -8.87
N VAL A 126 -12.53 6.77 -8.22
CA VAL A 126 -11.98 5.72 -7.33
C VAL A 126 -12.92 5.45 -6.15
N GLY A 127 -13.53 6.49 -5.59
CA GLY A 127 -14.58 6.33 -4.57
C GLY A 127 -15.81 5.60 -5.12
N ALA A 128 -16.24 5.95 -6.34
CA ALA A 128 -17.38 5.33 -7.01
C ALA A 128 -17.18 3.84 -7.32
N LEU A 129 -15.93 3.36 -7.50
CA LEU A 129 -15.63 1.93 -7.71
C LEU A 129 -16.24 1.03 -6.63
N SER A 130 -16.32 1.52 -5.39
CA SER A 130 -16.93 0.78 -4.27
C SER A 130 -18.41 0.44 -4.49
N ALA A 131 -19.15 1.27 -5.23
CA ALA A 131 -20.55 1.03 -5.56
C ALA A 131 -20.73 -0.01 -6.68
N PHE A 132 -19.78 -0.12 -7.61
CA PHE A 132 -19.84 -1.07 -8.72
C PHE A 132 -19.24 -2.44 -8.38
N TYR A 133 -18.29 -2.48 -7.43
CA TYR A 133 -17.56 -3.68 -7.03
C TYR A 133 -17.85 -4.05 -5.56
N HIS A 134 -19.13 -4.10 -5.21
CA HIS A 134 -19.61 -4.46 -3.87
C HIS A 134 -19.42 -5.94 -3.52
N ASP A 135 -18.98 -6.77 -4.47
CA ASP A 135 -18.68 -8.19 -4.32
C ASP A 135 -17.32 -8.44 -3.65
N SER A 136 -16.48 -7.40 -3.52
CA SER A 136 -15.13 -7.49 -2.95
C SER A 136 -14.88 -6.48 -1.82
N THR A 137 -15.88 -6.23 -0.98
CA THR A 137 -15.81 -5.22 0.10
C THR A 137 -15.57 -5.81 1.49
N ASP A 138 -15.63 -7.14 1.67
CA ASP A 138 -15.34 -7.75 2.96
C ASP A 138 -13.83 -7.76 3.23
N ILE A 139 -13.41 -7.00 4.26
CA ILE A 139 -12.02 -6.90 4.69
C ILE A 139 -11.53 -8.15 5.44
N SER A 140 -12.44 -8.97 5.94
CA SER A 140 -12.11 -10.18 6.69
C SER A 140 -11.78 -11.35 5.75
N ASP A 141 -12.34 -11.34 4.54
CA ASP A 141 -12.13 -12.36 3.53
C ASP A 141 -10.80 -12.14 2.77
N PRO A 142 -9.81 -13.05 2.88
CA PRO A 142 -8.55 -12.93 2.18
C PRO A 142 -8.70 -12.95 0.65
N TYR A 143 -9.68 -13.67 0.11
CA TYR A 143 -9.92 -13.75 -1.32
C TYR A 143 -10.45 -12.43 -1.86
N GLN A 144 -11.43 -11.82 -1.18
CA GLN A 144 -11.97 -10.51 -1.59
C GLN A 144 -10.91 -9.41 -1.52
N ARG A 145 -10.06 -9.40 -0.48
CA ARG A 145 -8.93 -8.47 -0.41
C ARG A 145 -7.98 -8.62 -1.60
N MET A 146 -7.63 -9.84 -1.96
CA MET A 146 -6.79 -10.11 -3.13
C MET A 146 -7.45 -9.60 -4.42
N VAL A 147 -8.74 -9.89 -4.63
CA VAL A 147 -9.49 -9.44 -5.81
C VAL A 147 -9.57 -7.92 -5.87
N ALA A 148 -9.84 -7.24 -4.75
CA ALA A 148 -9.89 -5.79 -4.67
C ALA A 148 -8.54 -5.15 -5.01
N SER A 149 -7.44 -5.65 -4.43
CA SER A 149 -6.08 -5.17 -4.73
C SER A 149 -5.72 -5.32 -6.21
N MET A 150 -6.02 -6.47 -6.82
CA MET A 150 -5.77 -6.69 -8.25
C MET A 150 -6.62 -5.79 -9.13
N ARG A 151 -7.91 -5.60 -8.81
CA ARG A 151 -8.79 -4.71 -9.56
C ARG A 151 -8.32 -3.26 -9.50
N LEU A 152 -7.83 -2.80 -8.35
CA LEU A 152 -7.26 -1.46 -8.22
C LEU A 152 -6.02 -1.30 -9.10
N ILE A 153 -5.06 -2.23 -9.03
CA ILE A 153 -3.86 -2.18 -9.89
C ILE A 153 -4.23 -2.19 -11.38
N ALA A 154 -5.20 -3.00 -11.77
CA ALA A 154 -5.61 -3.14 -13.16
C ALA A 154 -6.40 -1.93 -13.70
N LYS A 155 -7.25 -1.31 -12.88
CA LYS A 155 -8.22 -0.29 -13.32
C LYS A 155 -7.76 1.14 -13.10
N MET A 156 -6.77 1.38 -12.23
CA MET A 156 -6.23 2.71 -11.99
C MET A 156 -5.59 3.36 -13.24
N PRO A 157 -4.93 2.60 -14.14
CA PRO A 157 -4.40 3.15 -15.39
C PRO A 157 -5.43 3.37 -16.51
N THR A 158 -6.61 2.72 -16.43
CA THR A 158 -7.66 2.75 -17.48
C THR A 158 -8.42 4.07 -17.48
#